data_AF-A0A0C9U0S1-F1
#
_entry.id   AF-A0A0C9U0S1-F1
#
_cell.length_a   1.000
_cell.length_b   1.000
_cell.length_c   1.000
_cell.angle_alpha   90.00
_cell.angle_beta   90.00
_cell.angle_gamma   90.00
#
_symmetry.space_group_name_H-M   'P 1'
#
loop_
_entity.id
_entity.type
_entity.pdbx_description
1 polymer ?
#
loop_
_entity_poly.entity_id
_entity_poly.type
_entity_poly.pdbx_seq_one_letter_code
_entity_poly.pdbx_strand_id
1 'polypeptide(L)'
;MSPAEETTTLAPDISPDENSRPLSRVPSYIRFTPRRAVASFENLVALANHQERLKEAQKIIWRDRGEQAVELEDIWECIEHAGRGGLRAGAIAFAIRASLNVVLATLRFGKVPREMRFALIRHAIFGKDSYRFAAMLGSFVTLYKAILNALPILLPVQPAKPLPSPFDGFEDEPKSATPLETPVSERQPRLSLSAQAHQLWVHKKTRRWHAVVAGAIAGGVAVMFEKRSRRVTIAQQLFVRGLQGSYTAFTSKRGIHLPNGDVLVFCLCCAQIVYALFSRPETLPRSYTTWLVTASGAPVPAVEMVRDINRTGTFNVGDLDKILQREDVIPVNRTAILARKALATSTPPDFGPPYPPCGAVHPWVESCMAVPLPRLWVVFKWAFPIYGALHFIPMVLFKRSAFLSNPLRMLARASFGTIRSSAFLATFIAAFQSWFCFDHHMHAILSSQKTLKIPQVIFKLLGSKYSHAIGGFFGALSLFVEEKRRRGELAMYVLPKSLESAWLTARGKGWVFRTGDFGEMFLTSIGMGMVMSIYQNEPQHLSGLVRRILYQFIGPN
;
A
#
# COMPACT_ATOMS: atom_id res chain seq x y z
N MET A 1 70.01 -68.40 -6.36
CA MET A 1 69.97 -67.07 -5.70
C MET A 1 68.76 -66.31 -6.27
N SER A 2 68.12 -65.47 -5.46
CA SER A 2 66.79 -64.84 -5.65
C SER A 2 66.73 -63.76 -6.77
N PRO A 3 65.57 -63.10 -7.04
CA PRO A 3 64.48 -63.40 -8.00
C PRO A 3 64.52 -62.44 -9.24
N ALA A 4 63.50 -62.12 -10.06
CA ALA A 4 62.04 -62.35 -10.18
C ALA A 4 61.65 -62.32 -11.71
N GLU A 5 60.53 -62.86 -12.23
CA GLU A 5 59.11 -62.40 -12.24
C GLU A 5 58.84 -61.02 -12.91
N GLU A 6 57.86 -60.83 -13.83
CA GLU A 6 56.70 -61.67 -14.17
C GLU A 6 56.03 -61.37 -15.55
N THR A 7 55.36 -62.39 -16.15
CA THR A 7 54.11 -62.37 -16.99
C THR A 7 53.91 -61.50 -18.27
N THR A 8 52.97 -61.77 -19.21
CA THR A 8 52.33 -63.02 -19.74
C THR A 8 51.48 -62.69 -21.01
N THR A 9 51.79 -63.40 -22.11
CA THR A 9 50.96 -63.82 -23.28
C THR A 9 49.84 -62.98 -23.95
N LEU A 10 50.00 -62.82 -25.28
CA LEU A 10 49.09 -63.22 -26.40
C LEU A 10 47.63 -62.68 -26.51
N ALA A 11 47.39 -61.85 -27.55
CA ALA A 11 46.73 -62.12 -28.86
C ALA A 11 45.62 -63.24 -28.96
N PRO A 12 44.79 -63.32 -30.04
CA PRO A 12 44.84 -62.64 -31.36
C PRO A 12 43.44 -62.06 -31.80
N ASP A 13 43.03 -61.80 -33.06
CA ASP A 13 43.53 -62.21 -34.40
C ASP A 13 42.96 -61.38 -35.58
N ILE A 14 43.63 -61.50 -36.76
CA ILE A 14 43.13 -61.42 -38.17
C ILE A 14 42.35 -60.16 -38.67
N SER A 15 42.55 -59.60 -39.88
CA SER A 15 43.60 -59.70 -40.94
C SER A 15 43.40 -58.52 -41.96
N PRO A 16 44.16 -58.36 -43.07
CA PRO A 16 44.56 -57.04 -43.60
C PRO A 16 43.89 -56.61 -44.92
N ASP A 17 44.21 -55.40 -45.43
CA ASP A 17 44.82 -55.27 -46.77
C ASP A 17 45.46 -53.90 -47.13
N GLU A 18 46.28 -53.95 -48.19
CA GLU A 18 46.60 -52.93 -49.23
C GLU A 18 47.37 -51.60 -49.01
N ASN A 19 48.51 -51.56 -49.71
CA ASN A 19 49.01 -50.54 -50.66
C ASN A 19 49.34 -49.08 -50.24
N SER A 20 50.35 -48.53 -50.94
CA SER A 20 51.00 -47.25 -50.59
C SER A 20 51.28 -46.34 -51.79
N ARG A 21 51.49 -45.03 -51.49
CA ARG A 21 52.07 -43.90 -52.28
C ARG A 21 51.06 -42.75 -52.53
N PRO A 22 51.53 -41.48 -52.67
CA PRO A 22 52.01 -40.68 -51.53
C PRO A 22 51.37 -39.27 -51.48
N LEU A 23 51.34 -38.62 -50.31
CA LEU A 23 50.76 -37.27 -50.18
C LEU A 23 51.76 -36.21 -49.66
N SER A 24 51.51 -34.98 -50.11
CA SER A 24 52.40 -33.82 -50.02
C SER A 24 52.42 -33.17 -48.63
N ARG A 25 53.54 -32.51 -48.31
CA ARG A 25 53.67 -31.63 -47.14
C ARG A 25 53.47 -30.18 -47.56
N VAL A 26 52.36 -29.57 -47.18
CA VAL A 26 52.11 -28.12 -47.32
C VAL A 26 52.41 -27.44 -45.97
N PRO A 27 53.21 -26.35 -45.94
CA PRO A 27 53.55 -25.67 -44.69
C PRO A 27 52.39 -24.87 -44.11
N SER A 28 52.31 -24.80 -42.77
CA SER A 28 51.23 -24.16 -42.04
C SER A 28 51.42 -22.65 -41.91
N TYR A 29 50.55 -21.87 -42.55
CA TYR A 29 50.33 -20.46 -42.18
C TYR A 29 48.86 -20.06 -42.32
N ILE A 30 48.17 -19.96 -41.19
CA ILE A 30 46.99 -19.09 -41.05
C ILE A 30 47.21 -18.23 -39.82
N ARG A 31 47.73 -17.02 -40.03
CA ARG A 31 47.80 -15.97 -39.03
C ARG A 31 46.94 -14.81 -39.50
N PHE A 32 45.68 -14.74 -39.05
CA PHE A 32 44.91 -13.49 -38.89
C PHE A 32 43.62 -13.77 -38.11
N THR A 33 43.65 -13.65 -36.78
CA THR A 33 42.44 -13.29 -36.04
C THR A 33 42.15 -11.81 -36.33
N PRO A 34 41.00 -11.45 -36.92
CA PRO A 34 40.72 -10.04 -37.21
C PRO A 34 40.52 -9.29 -35.89
N ARG A 35 41.24 -8.17 -35.70
CA ARG A 35 41.16 -7.32 -34.50
C ARG A 35 39.72 -6.98 -34.05
N ARG A 36 38.76 -6.92 -34.99
CA ARG A 36 37.33 -6.74 -34.71
C ARG A 36 36.70 -7.89 -33.92
N ALA A 37 37.06 -9.15 -34.21
CA ALA A 37 36.52 -10.31 -33.50
C ALA A 37 37.01 -10.34 -32.04
N VAL A 38 38.29 -10.05 -31.83
CA VAL A 38 38.89 -9.89 -30.48
C VAL A 38 38.19 -8.76 -29.73
N ALA A 39 38.05 -7.58 -30.33
CA ALA A 39 37.34 -6.45 -29.71
C ALA A 39 35.85 -6.75 -29.42
N SER A 40 35.15 -7.54 -30.26
CA SER A 40 33.78 -7.97 -29.95
C SER A 40 33.72 -8.97 -28.80
N PHE A 41 34.69 -9.88 -28.70
CA PHE A 41 34.81 -10.82 -27.59
C PHE A 41 35.14 -10.09 -26.28
N GLU A 42 36.10 -9.17 -26.29
CA GLU A 42 36.44 -8.30 -25.15
C GLU A 42 35.23 -7.48 -24.68
N ASN A 43 34.42 -6.93 -25.60
CA ASN A 43 33.18 -6.24 -25.24
C ASN A 43 32.11 -7.19 -24.65
N LEU A 44 31.98 -8.42 -25.16
CA LEU A 44 31.08 -9.42 -24.60
C LEU A 44 31.53 -9.90 -23.21
N VAL A 45 32.83 -10.12 -23.01
CA VAL A 45 33.43 -10.44 -21.70
C VAL A 45 33.28 -9.26 -20.74
N ALA A 46 33.49 -8.01 -21.20
CA ALA A 46 33.27 -6.82 -20.38
C ALA A 46 31.79 -6.67 -19.97
N LEU A 47 30.85 -6.97 -20.86
CA LEU A 47 29.41 -7.00 -20.57
C LEU A 47 29.02 -8.14 -19.63
N ALA A 48 29.58 -9.34 -19.81
CA ALA A 48 29.37 -10.47 -18.90
C ALA A 48 29.90 -10.15 -17.50
N ASN A 49 31.15 -9.71 -17.38
CA ASN A 49 31.79 -9.28 -16.14
C ASN A 49 31.08 -8.05 -15.51
N HIS A 50 30.37 -7.24 -16.30
CA HIS A 50 29.52 -6.16 -15.80
C HIS A 50 28.19 -6.71 -15.26
N GLN A 51 27.55 -7.65 -15.96
CA GLN A 51 26.34 -8.32 -15.48
C GLN A 51 26.60 -9.18 -14.23
N GLU A 52 27.75 -9.83 -14.13
CA GLU A 52 28.16 -10.58 -12.94
C GLU A 52 28.43 -9.65 -11.76
N ARG A 53 29.24 -8.60 -11.93
CA ARG A 53 29.41 -7.59 -10.88
C ARG A 53 28.10 -6.91 -10.46
N LEU A 54 27.14 -6.75 -11.38
CA LEU A 54 25.79 -6.29 -11.03
C LEU A 54 24.98 -7.33 -10.25
N LYS A 55 25.10 -8.64 -10.56
CA LYS A 55 24.48 -9.72 -9.77
C LYS A 55 25.11 -9.82 -8.38
N GLU A 56 26.43 -9.72 -8.26
CA GLU A 56 27.17 -9.74 -7.00
C GLU A 56 26.83 -8.52 -6.13
N ALA A 57 26.85 -7.31 -6.71
CA ALA A 57 26.39 -6.10 -6.04
C ALA A 57 24.91 -6.21 -5.61
N GLN A 58 24.06 -6.87 -6.42
CA GLN A 58 22.69 -7.19 -6.02
C GLN A 58 22.63 -8.15 -4.83
N LYS A 59 23.48 -9.18 -4.72
CA LYS A 59 23.55 -10.09 -3.55
C LYS A 59 24.06 -9.42 -2.27
N ILE A 60 24.96 -8.43 -2.40
CA ILE A 60 25.41 -7.64 -1.24
C ILE A 60 24.23 -6.80 -0.70
N ILE A 61 23.51 -6.11 -1.60
CA ILE A 61 22.40 -5.21 -1.24
C ILE A 61 21.13 -5.99 -0.83
N TRP A 62 20.77 -7.03 -1.59
CA TRP A 62 19.55 -7.82 -1.43
C TRP A 62 19.86 -9.22 -0.91
N ARG A 63 19.08 -9.70 0.07
CA ARG A 63 19.21 -11.06 0.60
C ARG A 63 18.79 -12.07 -0.45
N ASP A 64 19.58 -13.13 -0.61
CA ASP A 64 19.19 -14.27 -1.42
C ASP A 64 18.00 -14.99 -0.77
N ARG A 65 17.18 -15.67 -1.59
CA ARG A 65 15.94 -16.26 -1.12
C ARG A 65 16.23 -17.61 -0.46
N GLY A 66 15.94 -17.70 0.84
CA GLY A 66 16.13 -18.94 1.59
C GLY A 66 17.48 -19.02 2.30
N GLU A 67 18.08 -17.88 2.68
CA GLU A 67 19.11 -17.86 3.74
C GLU A 67 18.62 -18.72 4.93
N GLN A 68 19.46 -19.65 5.41
CA GLN A 68 19.15 -20.48 6.58
C GLN A 68 18.99 -19.61 7.83
N ALA A 69 18.14 -20.03 8.79
CA ALA A 69 18.08 -19.36 10.07
C ALA A 69 19.37 -19.62 10.86
N VAL A 70 19.75 -18.64 11.68
CA VAL A 70 20.89 -18.75 12.59
C VAL A 70 20.35 -19.32 13.91
N GLU A 71 20.82 -20.50 14.28
CA GLU A 71 20.61 -21.02 15.63
C GLU A 71 21.45 -20.19 16.60
N LEU A 72 20.86 -19.83 17.73
CA LEU A 72 21.40 -18.88 18.71
C LEU A 72 21.12 -19.47 20.08
N GLU A 73 22.17 -19.81 20.81
CA GLU A 73 22.10 -20.46 22.11
C GLU A 73 22.19 -19.42 23.22
N ASP A 74 23.03 -18.40 23.03
CA ASP A 74 23.34 -17.38 24.04
C ASP A 74 22.65 -16.03 23.82
N ILE A 75 22.41 -15.32 24.93
CA ILE A 75 21.90 -13.94 24.90
C ILE A 75 22.91 -12.99 24.24
N TRP A 76 24.22 -13.24 24.39
CA TRP A 76 25.26 -12.45 23.76
C TRP A 76 25.24 -12.60 22.23
N GLU A 77 25.14 -13.83 21.72
CA GLU A 77 24.97 -14.10 20.29
C GLU A 77 23.69 -13.45 19.74
N CYS A 78 22.59 -13.48 20.51
CA CYS A 78 21.36 -12.80 20.15
C CYS A 78 21.56 -11.27 19.99
N ILE A 79 22.35 -10.65 20.86
CA ILE A 79 22.69 -9.21 20.78
C ILE A 79 23.62 -8.95 19.58
N GLU A 80 24.63 -9.79 19.34
CA GLU A 80 25.54 -9.62 18.21
C GLU A 80 24.81 -9.79 16.86
N HIS A 81 24.00 -10.83 16.70
CA HIS A 81 23.16 -11.05 15.53
C HIS A 81 22.18 -9.89 15.29
N ALA A 82 21.61 -9.35 16.37
CA ALA A 82 20.77 -8.16 16.33
C ALA A 82 21.54 -6.89 15.93
N GLY A 83 22.78 -6.72 16.39
CA GLY A 83 23.68 -5.62 16.03
C GLY A 83 24.08 -5.66 14.56
N ARG A 84 24.62 -6.80 14.10
CA ARG A 84 24.97 -7.05 12.67
C ARG A 84 23.76 -6.84 11.76
N GLY A 85 22.59 -7.36 12.15
CA GLY A 85 21.33 -7.17 11.42
C GLY A 85 20.87 -5.70 11.35
N GLY A 86 20.95 -4.97 12.47
CA GLY A 86 20.60 -3.56 12.55
C GLY A 86 21.52 -2.64 11.76
N LEU A 87 22.84 -2.89 11.78
CA LEU A 87 23.80 -2.14 10.97
C LEU A 87 23.51 -2.31 9.47
N ARG A 88 23.27 -3.55 9.00
CA ARG A 88 22.86 -3.82 7.61
C ARG A 88 21.55 -3.09 7.26
N ALA A 89 20.53 -3.20 8.12
CA ALA A 89 19.24 -2.55 7.92
C ALA A 89 19.34 -1.01 7.87
N GLY A 90 20.11 -0.41 8.77
CA GLY A 90 20.38 1.02 8.82
C GLY A 90 21.14 1.53 7.60
N ALA A 91 22.16 0.80 7.14
CA ALA A 91 22.92 1.14 5.94
C ALA A 91 22.05 1.10 4.67
N ILE A 92 21.24 0.05 4.49
CA ILE A 92 20.29 -0.06 3.37
C ILE A 92 19.25 1.08 3.44
N ALA A 93 18.72 1.37 4.63
CA ALA A 93 17.77 2.46 4.84
C ALA A 93 18.36 3.83 4.50
N PHE A 94 19.60 4.11 4.93
CA PHE A 94 20.34 5.31 4.59
C PHE A 94 20.49 5.45 3.07
N ALA A 95 20.99 4.41 2.40
CA ALA A 95 21.21 4.40 0.95
C ALA A 95 19.92 4.68 0.18
N ILE A 96 18.83 3.98 0.49
CA ILE A 96 17.51 4.21 -0.15
C ILE A 96 17.05 5.67 0.05
N ARG A 97 17.17 6.21 1.26
CA ARG A 97 16.69 7.55 1.59
C ARG A 97 17.53 8.64 0.93
N ALA A 98 18.85 8.49 0.94
CA ALA A 98 19.80 9.37 0.26
C ALA A 98 19.57 9.36 -1.27
N SER A 99 19.42 8.18 -1.89
CA SER A 99 19.13 8.06 -3.32
C SER A 99 17.83 8.77 -3.72
N LEU A 100 16.75 8.59 -2.95
CA LEU A 100 15.49 9.29 -3.20
C LEU A 100 15.63 10.82 -3.06
N ASN A 101 16.35 11.29 -2.04
CA ASN A 101 16.61 12.72 -1.87
C ASN A 101 17.43 13.29 -3.04
N VAL A 102 18.44 12.56 -3.54
CA VAL A 102 19.24 12.96 -4.71
C VAL A 102 18.38 13.06 -5.96
N VAL A 103 17.51 12.09 -6.23
CA VAL A 103 16.57 12.15 -7.37
C VAL A 103 15.61 13.35 -7.24
N LEU A 104 15.12 13.65 -6.03
CA LEU A 104 14.28 14.83 -5.79
C LEU A 104 15.06 16.16 -5.91
N ALA A 105 16.37 16.15 -5.67
CA ALA A 105 17.25 17.29 -5.87
C ALA A 105 17.57 17.54 -7.36
N THR A 106 17.87 16.49 -8.13
CA THR A 106 18.16 16.60 -9.58
C THR A 106 16.96 17.10 -10.36
N LEU A 107 15.75 16.65 -10.01
CA LEU A 107 14.48 17.17 -10.57
C LEU A 107 14.26 18.67 -10.31
N ARG A 108 15.00 19.30 -9.39
CA ARG A 108 14.93 20.74 -9.08
C ARG A 108 16.03 21.56 -9.74
N PHE A 109 16.99 20.97 -10.46
CA PHE A 109 18.13 21.70 -11.04
C PHE A 109 17.73 22.83 -12.00
N GLY A 110 16.59 22.71 -12.69
CA GLY A 110 16.05 23.79 -13.53
C GLY A 110 15.56 25.02 -12.75
N LYS A 111 15.39 24.92 -11.43
CA LYS A 111 14.94 26.00 -10.53
C LYS A 111 16.03 26.49 -9.58
N VAL A 112 17.28 26.02 -9.71
CA VAL A 112 18.36 26.28 -8.76
C VAL A 112 19.63 26.74 -9.51
N PRO A 113 20.22 27.90 -9.13
CA PRO A 113 21.51 28.39 -9.64
C PRO A 113 22.62 27.34 -9.63
N ARG A 114 23.53 27.39 -10.62
CA ARG A 114 24.54 26.34 -10.84
C ARG A 114 25.44 26.11 -9.61
N GLU A 115 25.88 27.18 -8.96
CA GLU A 115 26.74 27.15 -7.77
C GLU A 115 26.13 26.36 -6.60
N MET A 116 24.83 26.52 -6.34
CA MET A 116 24.16 25.84 -5.24
C MET A 116 23.84 24.36 -5.51
N ARG A 117 24.04 23.85 -6.74
CA ARG A 117 23.69 22.46 -7.08
C ARG A 117 24.53 21.44 -6.31
N PHE A 118 25.83 21.70 -6.12
CA PHE A 118 26.68 20.80 -5.34
C PHE A 118 26.28 20.77 -3.86
N ALA A 119 26.03 21.94 -3.26
CA ALA A 119 25.53 22.04 -1.90
C ALA A 119 24.18 21.33 -1.70
N LEU A 120 23.27 21.45 -2.69
CA LEU A 120 21.99 20.75 -2.70
C LEU A 120 22.15 19.23 -2.77
N ILE A 121 23.06 18.70 -3.61
CA ILE A 121 23.36 17.25 -3.67
C ILE A 121 23.97 16.79 -2.34
N ARG A 122 24.95 17.52 -1.78
CA ARG A 122 25.58 17.18 -0.51
C ARG A 122 24.55 17.11 0.63
N HIS A 123 23.65 18.08 0.70
CA HIS A 123 22.55 18.09 1.68
C HIS A 123 21.48 17.02 1.40
N ALA A 124 21.27 16.61 0.14
CA ALA A 124 20.37 15.51 -0.20
C ALA A 124 20.90 14.16 0.31
N ILE A 125 22.20 13.91 0.15
CA ILE A 125 22.87 12.68 0.63
C ILE A 125 22.94 12.68 2.15
N PHE A 126 23.65 13.66 2.72
CA PHE A 126 23.99 13.74 4.15
C PHE A 126 22.95 14.52 4.99
N GLY A 127 21.74 14.68 4.46
CA GLY A 127 20.66 15.36 5.17
C GLY A 127 20.23 14.60 6.43
N LYS A 128 19.82 15.33 7.47
CA LYS A 128 19.35 14.77 8.76
C LYS A 128 18.22 13.73 8.59
N ASP A 129 17.46 13.80 7.49
CA ASP A 129 16.37 12.87 7.19
C ASP A 129 16.84 11.50 6.69
N SER A 130 18.06 11.39 6.12
CA SER A 130 18.70 10.10 5.79
C SER A 130 19.13 9.38 7.07
N TYR A 131 19.81 10.10 7.97
CA TYR A 131 20.25 9.56 9.27
C TYR A 131 19.08 9.17 10.18
N ARG A 132 18.00 9.97 10.25
CA ARG A 132 16.80 9.62 11.04
C ARG A 132 16.13 8.32 10.55
N PHE A 133 16.01 8.16 9.24
CA PHE A 133 15.40 6.97 8.65
C PHE A 133 16.29 5.73 8.83
N ALA A 134 17.61 5.90 8.75
CA ALA A 134 18.59 4.87 9.06
C ALA A 134 18.53 4.44 10.53
N ALA A 135 18.49 5.39 11.46
CA ALA A 135 18.35 5.13 12.89
C ALA A 135 17.04 4.41 13.21
N MET A 136 15.92 4.84 12.61
CA MET A 136 14.62 4.18 12.76
C MET A 136 14.67 2.70 12.33
N LEU A 137 15.13 2.38 11.12
CA LEU A 137 15.13 0.98 10.66
C LEU A 137 16.25 0.14 11.29
N GLY A 138 17.41 0.72 11.60
CA GLY A 138 18.47 0.04 12.34
C GLY A 138 18.04 -0.34 13.75
N SER A 139 17.57 0.62 14.55
CA SER A 139 17.06 0.37 15.91
C SER A 139 15.88 -0.59 15.92
N PHE A 140 14.97 -0.50 14.94
CA PHE A 140 13.88 -1.47 14.78
C PHE A 140 14.43 -2.90 14.63
N VAL A 141 15.32 -3.15 13.67
CA VAL A 141 15.83 -4.51 13.41
C VAL A 141 16.66 -5.03 14.58
N THR A 142 17.48 -4.19 15.23
CA THR A 142 18.24 -4.59 16.42
C THR A 142 17.30 -4.96 17.57
N LEU A 143 16.41 -4.07 18.00
CA LEU A 143 15.49 -4.35 19.11
C LEU A 143 14.58 -5.55 18.80
N TYR A 144 14.09 -5.65 17.56
CA TYR A 144 13.24 -6.75 17.16
C TYR A 144 13.97 -8.11 17.22
N LYS A 145 15.17 -8.21 16.63
CA LYS A 145 15.96 -9.45 16.66
C LYS A 145 16.41 -9.82 18.07
N ALA A 146 16.84 -8.85 18.88
CA ALA A 146 17.28 -9.08 20.24
C ALA A 146 16.13 -9.63 21.10
N ILE A 147 14.97 -8.94 21.11
CA ILE A 147 13.81 -9.35 21.93
C ILE A 147 13.23 -10.69 21.43
N LEU A 148 13.10 -10.89 20.11
CA LEU A 148 12.53 -12.12 19.56
C LEU A 148 13.38 -13.36 19.89
N ASN A 149 14.71 -13.23 19.86
CA ASN A 149 15.61 -14.35 20.09
C ASN A 149 15.94 -14.57 21.58
N ALA A 150 16.02 -13.51 22.39
CA ALA A 150 16.24 -13.63 23.82
C ALA A 150 15.01 -14.13 24.60
N LEU A 151 13.78 -13.80 24.16
CA LEU A 151 12.56 -14.24 24.86
C LEU A 151 12.44 -15.77 25.03
N PRO A 152 12.69 -16.62 24.00
CA PRO A 152 12.74 -18.08 24.17
C PRO A 152 13.82 -18.60 25.13
N ILE A 153 14.94 -17.90 25.27
CA ILE A 153 16.06 -18.28 26.16
C ILE A 153 15.72 -17.90 27.61
N LEU A 154 15.20 -16.69 27.81
CA LEU A 154 14.80 -16.15 29.13
C LEU A 154 13.53 -16.79 29.69
N LEU A 155 12.63 -17.22 28.81
CA LEU A 155 11.37 -17.87 29.14
C LEU A 155 11.29 -19.20 28.38
N PRO A 156 12.10 -20.21 28.76
CA PRO A 156 12.08 -21.51 28.12
C PRO A 156 10.71 -22.15 28.32
N VAL A 157 10.18 -22.71 27.24
CA VAL A 157 8.88 -23.37 27.21
C VAL A 157 9.13 -24.83 26.87
N GLN A 158 8.70 -25.75 27.72
CA GLN A 158 8.69 -27.17 27.38
C GLN A 158 8.00 -27.34 26.01
N PRO A 159 8.64 -27.96 25.01
CA PRO A 159 8.00 -28.20 23.74
C PRO A 159 6.74 -29.02 23.99
N ALA A 160 5.61 -28.60 23.42
CA ALA A 160 4.40 -29.41 23.46
C ALA A 160 4.77 -30.78 22.88
N LYS A 161 4.58 -31.83 23.68
CA LYS A 161 4.91 -33.22 23.31
C LYS A 161 4.35 -33.45 21.90
N PRO A 162 5.18 -33.82 20.90
CA PRO A 162 4.63 -34.11 19.59
C PRO A 162 3.55 -35.18 19.77
N LEU A 163 2.36 -34.95 19.23
CA LEU A 163 1.43 -36.07 19.06
C LEU A 163 2.19 -37.10 18.22
N PRO A 164 2.12 -38.40 18.57
CA PRO A 164 2.75 -39.43 17.75
C PRO A 164 2.29 -39.27 16.32
N SER A 165 3.22 -39.31 15.37
CA SER A 165 2.86 -39.33 13.96
C SER A 165 1.99 -40.56 13.73
N PRO A 166 0.90 -40.50 12.95
CA PRO A 166 0.15 -41.69 12.53
C PRO A 166 1.00 -42.72 11.74
N PHE A 167 2.26 -42.40 11.48
CA PHE A 167 3.24 -43.21 10.76
C PHE A 167 4.36 -43.79 11.64
N ASP A 168 4.47 -43.43 12.93
CA ASP A 168 5.55 -43.92 13.83
C ASP A 168 5.22 -45.30 14.44
N GLY A 169 4.48 -46.15 13.72
CA GLY A 169 3.93 -47.41 14.23
C GLY A 169 3.84 -48.56 13.22
N PHE A 170 4.56 -48.47 12.09
CA PHE A 170 4.57 -49.49 11.04
C PHE A 170 5.99 -49.71 10.50
N GLU A 171 6.85 -50.31 11.32
CA GLU A 171 7.98 -51.11 10.84
C GLU A 171 7.82 -52.54 11.35
N ASP A 172 8.32 -53.51 10.57
CA ASP A 172 8.32 -54.97 10.77
C ASP A 172 6.97 -55.74 10.70
N GLU A 173 6.65 -56.21 9.48
CA GLU A 173 6.10 -57.56 9.18
C GLU A 173 6.24 -57.83 7.65
N PRO A 174 6.57 -59.06 7.20
CA PRO A 174 6.87 -59.33 5.78
C PRO A 174 5.63 -59.54 4.88
N LYS A 175 5.85 -59.34 3.58
CA LYS A 175 4.83 -59.33 2.52
C LYS A 175 3.97 -60.61 2.44
N SER A 176 2.66 -60.42 2.30
CA SER A 176 1.78 -61.30 1.52
C SER A 176 0.85 -60.46 0.63
N ALA A 177 0.33 -61.04 -0.46
CA ALA A 177 -0.24 -60.28 -1.57
C ALA A 177 -1.72 -60.56 -1.82
N THR A 178 -2.50 -59.49 -2.02
CA THR A 178 -3.74 -59.52 -2.83
C THR A 178 -4.08 -58.09 -3.32
N PRO A 179 -4.65 -57.91 -4.52
CA PRO A 179 -4.96 -56.58 -5.06
C PRO A 179 -6.45 -56.23 -4.97
N LEU A 180 -6.80 -55.09 -4.35
CA LEU A 180 -8.03 -54.37 -4.71
C LEU A 180 -7.99 -52.88 -4.33
N GLU A 181 -8.65 -52.08 -5.18
CA GLU A 181 -9.14 -50.71 -4.95
C GLU A 181 -8.19 -49.60 -4.48
N THR A 182 -7.78 -48.77 -5.44
CA THR A 182 -7.12 -47.47 -5.21
C THR A 182 -8.14 -46.36 -4.92
N PRO A 183 -8.14 -45.73 -3.73
CA PRO A 183 -8.68 -44.38 -3.59
C PRO A 183 -7.70 -43.38 -4.23
N VAL A 184 -8.24 -42.39 -4.94
CA VAL A 184 -7.45 -41.39 -5.66
C VAL A 184 -6.73 -40.47 -4.67
N SER A 185 -5.48 -40.81 -4.37
CA SER A 185 -4.58 -39.94 -3.60
C SER A 185 -4.33 -38.64 -4.36
N GLU A 186 -4.59 -37.50 -3.70
CA GLU A 186 -4.29 -36.17 -4.20
C GLU A 186 -2.82 -36.11 -4.63
N ARG A 187 -2.57 -35.90 -5.94
CA ARG A 187 -1.22 -35.73 -6.47
C ARG A 187 -0.60 -34.43 -5.93
N GLN A 188 -0.02 -34.50 -4.74
CA GLN A 188 0.93 -33.47 -4.29
C GLN A 188 2.06 -33.42 -5.31
N PRO A 189 2.26 -32.29 -6.02
CA PRO A 189 3.35 -32.20 -6.98
C PRO A 189 4.67 -32.30 -6.21
N ARG A 190 5.54 -33.23 -6.63
CA ARG A 190 6.92 -33.31 -6.14
C ARG A 190 7.68 -32.05 -6.57
N LEU A 191 7.55 -31.01 -5.77
CA LEU A 191 8.34 -29.78 -5.85
C LEU A 191 9.82 -30.17 -5.69
N SER A 192 10.70 -29.56 -6.50
CA SER A 192 12.16 -29.77 -6.38
C SER A 192 12.62 -29.43 -4.95
N LEU A 193 13.77 -29.96 -4.52
CA LEU A 193 14.38 -29.59 -3.22
C LEU A 193 14.51 -28.07 -3.04
N SER A 194 14.83 -27.34 -4.12
CA SER A 194 14.83 -25.87 -4.14
C SER A 194 13.44 -25.24 -3.99
N ALA A 195 12.38 -25.90 -4.47
CA ALA A 195 10.99 -25.44 -4.32
C ALA A 195 10.33 -25.87 -3.00
N GLN A 196 10.77 -26.96 -2.38
CA GLN A 196 10.49 -27.28 -0.98
C GLN A 196 11.22 -26.30 -0.05
N ALA A 197 12.49 -25.97 -0.32
CA ALA A 197 13.21 -24.88 0.35
C ALA A 197 12.55 -23.50 0.10
N HIS A 198 11.92 -23.26 -1.06
CA HIS A 198 11.09 -22.05 -1.26
C HIS A 198 9.83 -22.00 -0.37
N GLN A 199 9.33 -23.15 0.11
CA GLN A 199 8.22 -23.22 1.07
C GLN A 199 8.72 -23.14 2.52
N LEU A 200 9.87 -23.72 2.82
CA LEU A 200 10.55 -23.63 4.12
C LEU A 200 11.27 -22.28 4.27
N TRP A 201 10.50 -21.22 4.50
CA TRP A 201 11.01 -20.15 5.36
C TRP A 201 11.35 -20.79 6.71
N VAL A 202 12.63 -20.82 7.06
CA VAL A 202 13.06 -21.32 8.37
C VAL A 202 12.61 -20.28 9.40
N HIS A 203 11.52 -20.62 10.08
CA HIS A 203 10.88 -19.79 11.10
C HIS A 203 11.21 -20.37 12.48
N LYS A 204 11.80 -19.57 13.39
CA LYS A 204 11.86 -19.94 14.81
C LYS A 204 10.44 -20.16 15.35
N LYS A 205 10.08 -21.43 15.64
CA LYS A 205 8.80 -21.83 16.25
C LYS A 205 8.70 -21.26 17.67
N THR A 206 8.28 -20.01 17.77
CA THR A 206 8.15 -19.25 19.02
C THR A 206 6.67 -19.00 19.36
N ARG A 207 6.38 -18.69 20.62
CA ARG A 207 5.01 -18.31 21.01
C ARG A 207 4.60 -17.03 20.27
N ARG A 208 3.37 -16.99 19.74
CA ARG A 208 2.80 -15.85 18.97
C ARG A 208 3.04 -14.50 19.62
N TRP A 209 2.93 -14.43 20.95
CA TRP A 209 3.09 -13.19 21.70
C TRP A 209 4.54 -12.67 21.76
N HIS A 210 5.57 -13.52 21.59
CA HIS A 210 6.97 -13.05 21.49
C HIS A 210 7.14 -12.11 20.30
N ALA A 211 6.60 -12.48 19.14
CA ALA A 211 6.62 -11.65 17.93
C ALA A 211 5.78 -10.36 18.08
N VAL A 212 4.67 -10.41 18.82
CA VAL A 212 3.85 -9.22 19.16
C VAL A 212 4.66 -8.26 20.03
N VAL A 213 5.25 -8.73 21.13
CA VAL A 213 6.00 -7.90 22.09
C VAL A 213 7.27 -7.33 21.46
N ALA A 214 8.06 -8.17 20.79
CA ALA A 214 9.24 -7.71 20.03
C ALA A 214 8.87 -6.66 18.98
N GLY A 215 7.80 -6.89 18.21
CA GLY A 215 7.32 -5.92 17.21
C GLY A 215 6.82 -4.61 17.84
N ALA A 216 6.10 -4.68 18.95
CA ALA A 216 5.52 -3.52 19.61
C ALA A 216 6.57 -2.61 20.27
N ILE A 217 7.52 -3.21 21.00
CA ILE A 217 8.63 -2.46 21.65
C ILE A 217 9.53 -1.86 20.57
N ALA A 218 10.01 -2.68 19.63
CA ALA A 218 10.90 -2.22 18.57
C ALA A 218 10.25 -1.14 17.70
N GLY A 219 8.98 -1.32 17.31
CA GLY A 219 8.23 -0.34 16.51
C GLY A 219 8.01 0.99 17.24
N GLY A 220 7.64 0.93 18.53
CA GLY A 220 7.43 2.12 19.36
C GLY A 220 8.71 2.93 19.56
N VAL A 221 9.82 2.28 19.90
CA VAL A 221 11.12 2.96 20.07
C VAL A 221 11.63 3.50 18.74
N ALA A 222 11.58 2.70 17.66
CA ALA A 222 12.09 3.08 16.35
C ALA A 222 11.44 4.36 15.80
N VAL A 223 10.11 4.49 15.92
CA VAL A 223 9.40 5.66 15.35
C VAL A 223 9.82 6.98 15.99
N MET A 224 10.36 6.94 17.22
CA MET A 224 10.82 8.14 17.92
C MET A 224 12.05 8.80 17.28
N PHE A 225 12.83 8.08 16.45
CA PHE A 225 13.92 8.69 15.67
C PHE A 225 13.42 9.61 14.53
N GLU A 226 12.16 9.45 14.09
CA GLU A 226 11.58 10.28 13.02
C GLU A 226 10.95 11.60 13.52
N LYS A 227 10.70 12.52 12.58
CA LYS A 227 9.97 13.79 12.85
C LYS A 227 8.49 13.51 13.14
N ARG A 228 7.85 14.17 14.14
CA ARG A 228 6.42 13.99 14.50
C ARG A 228 5.48 13.89 13.28
N SER A 229 5.60 14.81 12.32
CA SER A 229 4.78 14.81 11.10
C SER A 229 4.90 13.53 10.24
N ARG A 230 6.06 12.85 10.27
CA ARG A 230 6.27 11.54 9.61
C ARG A 230 5.83 10.38 10.51
N ARG A 231 5.99 10.49 11.83
CA ARG A 231 5.56 9.46 12.79
C ARG A 231 4.07 9.15 12.67
N VAL A 232 3.21 10.16 12.58
CA VAL A 232 1.76 9.98 12.34
C VAL A 232 1.50 9.12 11.10
N THR A 233 2.12 9.47 9.96
CA THR A 233 1.95 8.72 8.71
C THR A 233 2.49 7.29 8.81
N ILE A 234 3.62 7.08 9.47
CA ILE A 234 4.21 5.75 9.68
C ILE A 234 3.31 4.90 10.57
N ALA A 235 2.84 5.44 11.70
CA ALA A 235 1.94 4.79 12.64
C ALA A 235 0.64 4.33 11.96
N GLN A 236 0.00 5.24 11.20
CA GLN A 236 -1.20 4.95 10.42
C GLN A 236 -1.00 3.82 9.40
N GLN A 237 0.09 3.87 8.62
CA GLN A 237 0.36 2.86 7.60
C GLN A 237 0.66 1.49 8.23
N LEU A 238 1.46 1.44 9.30
CA LEU A 238 1.74 0.19 10.01
C LEU A 238 0.49 -0.39 10.68
N PHE A 239 -0.34 0.45 11.31
CA PHE A 239 -1.60 0.04 11.91
C PHE A 239 -2.57 -0.54 10.87
N VAL A 240 -2.76 0.15 9.74
CA VAL A 240 -3.63 -0.32 8.64
C VAL A 240 -3.11 -1.63 8.03
N ARG A 241 -1.79 -1.79 7.83
CA ARG A 241 -1.22 -3.04 7.31
C ARG A 241 -1.31 -4.19 8.31
N GLY A 242 -1.13 -3.91 9.60
CA GLY A 242 -1.37 -4.87 10.68
C GLY A 242 -2.82 -5.32 10.71
N LEU A 243 -3.77 -4.38 10.71
CA LEU A 243 -5.21 -4.66 10.68
C LEU A 243 -5.62 -5.46 9.43
N GLN A 244 -5.10 -5.09 8.25
CA GLN A 244 -5.36 -5.80 7.00
C GLN A 244 -4.93 -7.28 7.10
N GLY A 245 -3.69 -7.54 7.54
CA GLY A 245 -3.20 -8.92 7.66
C GLY A 245 -3.85 -9.70 8.80
N SER A 246 -4.14 -9.05 9.94
CA SER A 246 -4.86 -9.66 11.07
C SER A 246 -6.27 -10.08 10.67
N TYR A 247 -6.99 -9.24 9.93
CA TYR A 247 -8.31 -9.56 9.38
C TYR A 247 -8.23 -10.74 8.40
N THR A 248 -7.26 -10.74 7.46
CA THR A 248 -7.07 -11.86 6.53
C THR A 248 -6.77 -13.18 7.26
N ALA A 249 -5.91 -13.15 8.27
CA ALA A 249 -5.59 -14.31 9.10
C ALA A 249 -6.76 -14.82 9.95
N PHE A 250 -7.58 -13.90 10.47
CA PHE A 250 -8.79 -14.22 11.25
C PHE A 250 -9.87 -14.85 10.37
N THR A 251 -10.20 -14.23 9.24
CA THR A 251 -11.16 -14.74 8.25
C THR A 251 -10.72 -16.10 7.71
N SER A 252 -9.43 -16.29 7.39
CA SER A 252 -8.93 -17.56 6.86
C SER A 252 -9.07 -18.74 7.84
N LYS A 253 -9.07 -18.48 9.15
CA LYS A 253 -9.25 -19.53 10.19
C LYS A 253 -10.71 -19.85 10.47
N ARG A 254 -11.58 -18.84 10.40
CA ARG A 254 -13.02 -18.99 10.75
C ARG A 254 -13.92 -19.23 9.54
N GLY A 255 -13.39 -19.22 8.32
CA GLY A 255 -14.18 -19.33 7.09
C GLY A 255 -15.07 -18.11 6.79
N ILE A 256 -14.97 -17.02 7.56
CA ILE A 256 -15.88 -15.87 7.47
C ILE A 256 -15.50 -14.99 6.28
N HIS A 257 -16.02 -15.31 5.10
CA HIS A 257 -15.86 -14.51 3.89
C HIS A 257 -16.96 -13.45 3.78
N LEU A 258 -16.61 -12.18 4.00
CA LEU A 258 -17.51 -11.04 3.76
C LEU A 258 -17.44 -10.61 2.28
N PRO A 259 -18.47 -10.86 1.44
CA PRO A 259 -18.46 -10.44 0.05
C PRO A 259 -18.41 -8.91 -0.06
N ASN A 260 -17.51 -8.40 -0.91
CA ASN A 260 -17.28 -6.96 -1.11
C ASN A 260 -16.97 -6.17 0.18
N GLY A 261 -16.34 -6.80 1.19
CA GLY A 261 -15.94 -6.12 2.43
C GLY A 261 -15.00 -4.93 2.23
N ASP A 262 -14.24 -4.93 1.13
CA ASP A 262 -13.44 -3.79 0.66
C ASP A 262 -14.30 -2.58 0.27
N VAL A 263 -15.44 -2.80 -0.38
CA VAL A 263 -16.44 -1.76 -0.68
C VAL A 263 -17.10 -1.26 0.61
N LEU A 264 -17.51 -2.14 1.52
CA LEU A 264 -18.12 -1.73 2.79
C LEU A 264 -17.17 -0.85 3.62
N VAL A 265 -15.91 -1.26 3.76
CA VAL A 265 -14.88 -0.44 4.44
C VAL A 265 -14.72 0.91 3.74
N PHE A 266 -14.66 0.95 2.41
CA PHE A 266 -14.56 2.20 1.66
C PHE A 266 -15.78 3.11 1.91
N CYS A 267 -17.01 2.58 1.90
CA CYS A 267 -18.22 3.35 2.17
C CYS A 267 -18.25 3.94 3.59
N LEU A 268 -17.87 3.17 4.61
CA LEU A 268 -17.74 3.67 5.99
C LEU A 268 -16.66 4.75 6.11
N CYS A 269 -15.55 4.61 5.40
CA CYS A 269 -14.49 5.62 5.36
C CYS A 269 -14.97 6.92 4.71
N CYS A 270 -15.65 6.83 3.57
CA CYS A 270 -16.21 7.98 2.87
C CYS A 270 -17.30 8.69 3.68
N ALA A 271 -18.15 7.95 4.39
CA ALA A 271 -19.13 8.53 5.31
C ALA A 271 -18.46 9.41 6.38
N GLN A 272 -17.42 8.91 7.04
CA GLN A 272 -16.64 9.68 8.02
C GLN A 272 -15.90 10.87 7.40
N ILE A 273 -15.31 10.71 6.20
CA ILE A 273 -14.60 11.80 5.52
C ILE A 273 -15.55 12.92 5.11
N VAL A 274 -16.74 12.60 4.60
CA VAL A 274 -17.76 13.59 4.22
C VAL A 274 -18.38 14.25 5.45
N TYR A 275 -18.67 13.50 6.51
CA TYR A 275 -19.06 14.05 7.82
C TYR A 275 -18.07 15.11 8.30
N ALA A 276 -16.77 14.78 8.26
CA ALA A 276 -15.72 15.69 8.68
C ALA A 276 -15.59 16.90 7.73
N LEU A 277 -15.67 16.71 6.41
CA LEU A 277 -15.60 17.82 5.44
C LEU A 277 -16.64 18.92 5.71
N PHE A 278 -17.85 18.53 6.12
CA PHE A 278 -18.98 19.43 6.38
C PHE A 278 -19.22 19.79 7.86
N SER A 279 -18.50 19.17 8.81
CA SER A 279 -18.68 19.43 10.27
C SER A 279 -17.40 19.81 11.00
N ARG A 280 -16.28 19.17 10.66
CA ARG A 280 -14.98 19.27 11.34
C ARG A 280 -13.81 19.10 10.34
N PRO A 281 -13.64 20.00 9.34
CA PRO A 281 -12.58 19.89 8.35
C PRO A 281 -11.17 19.92 8.97
N GLU A 282 -11.02 20.46 10.18
CA GLU A 282 -9.77 20.44 10.95
C GLU A 282 -9.28 19.03 11.34
N THR A 283 -10.13 18.00 11.25
CA THR A 283 -9.72 16.59 11.48
C THR A 283 -9.20 15.89 10.22
N LEU A 284 -9.13 16.60 9.09
CA LEU A 284 -8.60 16.11 7.82
C LEU A 284 -7.36 16.92 7.40
N PRO A 285 -6.40 16.33 6.66
CA PRO A 285 -5.27 17.07 6.14
C PRO A 285 -5.71 18.20 5.17
N ARG A 286 -5.19 19.42 5.35
CA ARG A 286 -5.60 20.61 4.57
C ARG A 286 -5.55 20.40 3.05
N SER A 287 -4.48 19.77 2.54
CA SER A 287 -4.36 19.46 1.10
C SER A 287 -5.43 18.48 0.61
N TYR A 288 -5.91 17.59 1.47
CA TYR A 288 -6.97 16.64 1.17
C TYR A 288 -8.34 17.32 1.20
N THR A 289 -8.60 18.24 2.16
CA THR A 289 -9.84 19.03 2.15
C THR A 289 -9.91 19.96 0.94
N THR A 290 -8.80 20.61 0.55
CA THR A 290 -8.75 21.40 -0.69
C THR A 290 -9.06 20.53 -1.90
N TRP A 291 -8.41 19.36 -2.02
CA TRP A 291 -8.66 18.43 -3.13
C TRP A 291 -10.13 17.97 -3.19
N LEU A 292 -10.76 17.63 -2.05
CA LEU A 292 -12.17 17.25 -1.99
C LEU A 292 -13.11 18.38 -2.46
N VAL A 293 -12.85 19.61 -2.01
CA VAL A 293 -13.65 20.79 -2.43
C VAL A 293 -13.47 21.06 -3.92
N THR A 294 -12.23 21.08 -4.43
CA THR A 294 -11.95 21.24 -5.87
C THR A 294 -12.61 20.14 -6.70
N ALA A 295 -12.51 18.88 -6.29
CA ALA A 295 -13.11 17.75 -6.99
C ALA A 295 -14.64 17.86 -7.08
N SER A 296 -15.29 18.36 -6.01
CA SER A 296 -16.75 18.54 -5.98
C SER A 296 -17.27 19.53 -7.04
N GLY A 297 -16.46 20.52 -7.41
CA GLY A 297 -16.88 21.62 -8.30
C GLY A 297 -18.06 22.45 -7.75
N ALA A 298 -18.26 22.44 -6.42
CA ALA A 298 -19.15 23.37 -5.72
C ALA A 298 -18.39 24.65 -5.33
N PRO A 299 -19.04 25.83 -5.23
CA PRO A 299 -18.40 27.05 -4.75
C PRO A 299 -17.85 26.87 -3.33
N VAL A 300 -16.61 27.32 -3.09
CA VAL A 300 -15.99 27.27 -1.74
C VAL A 300 -16.86 27.94 -0.67
N PRO A 301 -17.46 29.14 -0.89
CA PRO A 301 -18.32 29.77 0.10
C PRO A 301 -19.60 28.97 0.39
N ALA A 302 -20.09 28.18 -0.56
CA ALA A 302 -21.24 27.32 -0.34
C ALA A 302 -20.89 26.15 0.60
N VAL A 303 -19.68 25.58 0.47
CA VAL A 303 -19.17 24.54 1.39
C VAL A 303 -18.88 25.11 2.79
N GLU A 304 -18.43 26.36 2.88
CA GLU A 304 -18.24 27.08 4.14
C GLU A 304 -19.59 27.34 4.83
N MET A 305 -20.58 27.86 4.10
CA MET A 305 -21.96 28.02 4.56
C MET A 305 -22.57 26.70 5.09
N VAL A 306 -22.35 25.54 4.45
CA VAL A 306 -22.79 24.23 5.01
C VAL A 306 -22.17 23.95 6.38
N ARG A 307 -20.88 24.29 6.58
CA ARG A 307 -20.19 24.04 7.85
C ARG A 307 -20.71 24.92 8.95
N ASP A 308 -20.93 26.20 8.67
CA ASP A 308 -21.42 27.16 9.65
C ASP A 308 -22.84 26.78 10.08
N ILE A 309 -23.73 26.48 9.13
CA ILE A 309 -25.08 25.99 9.44
C ILE A 309 -25.04 24.72 10.30
N ASN A 310 -24.19 23.73 9.97
CA ASN A 310 -24.02 22.49 10.76
C ASN A 310 -23.46 22.70 12.19
N ARG A 311 -22.83 23.86 12.45
CA ARG A 311 -22.12 24.19 13.70
C ARG A 311 -22.90 25.14 14.60
N THR A 312 -23.46 26.20 14.02
CA THR A 312 -24.08 27.34 14.73
C THR A 312 -25.54 27.54 14.40
N GLY A 313 -26.06 26.91 13.33
CA GLY A 313 -27.38 27.21 12.78
C GLY A 313 -27.45 28.52 11.99
N THR A 314 -26.32 29.19 11.77
CA THR A 314 -26.20 30.48 11.07
C THR A 314 -25.16 30.39 9.95
N PHE A 315 -25.06 31.39 9.08
CA PHE A 315 -23.99 31.48 8.08
C PHE A 315 -23.52 32.92 7.88
N ASN A 316 -22.30 33.10 7.39
CA ASN A 316 -21.80 34.43 7.01
C ASN A 316 -22.51 34.93 5.76
N VAL A 317 -23.25 36.03 5.87
CA VAL A 317 -23.99 36.65 4.75
C VAL A 317 -23.07 37.01 3.58
N GLY A 318 -21.81 37.38 3.87
CA GLY A 318 -20.81 37.69 2.84
C GLY A 318 -20.43 36.50 1.94
N ASP A 319 -20.74 35.26 2.33
CA ASP A 319 -20.55 34.09 1.46
C ASP A 319 -21.59 34.04 0.33
N LEU A 320 -22.79 34.57 0.54
CA LEU A 320 -23.76 34.76 -0.54
C LEU A 320 -23.27 35.80 -1.55
N ASP A 321 -22.64 36.88 -1.09
CA ASP A 321 -22.10 37.91 -1.98
C ASP A 321 -20.96 37.40 -2.85
N LYS A 322 -20.03 36.60 -2.29
CA LYS A 322 -18.99 35.90 -3.07
C LYS A 322 -19.58 34.96 -4.14
N ILE A 323 -20.76 34.38 -3.89
CA ILE A 323 -21.45 33.53 -4.87
C ILE A 323 -22.13 34.39 -5.94
N LEU A 324 -22.84 35.47 -5.55
CA LEU A 324 -23.52 36.41 -6.45
C LEU A 324 -22.57 37.12 -7.42
N GLN A 325 -21.29 37.27 -7.06
CA GLN A 325 -20.22 37.80 -7.92
C GLN A 325 -19.77 36.84 -9.04
N ARG A 326 -20.17 35.56 -9.01
CA ARG A 326 -19.78 34.61 -10.05
C ARG A 326 -20.62 34.83 -11.32
N GLU A 327 -19.95 34.67 -12.46
CA GLU A 327 -20.57 34.74 -13.80
C GLU A 327 -21.53 33.58 -14.07
N ASP A 328 -21.34 32.43 -13.42
CA ASP A 328 -22.14 31.22 -13.62
C ASP A 328 -23.47 31.19 -12.82
N VAL A 329 -23.90 32.30 -12.21
CA VAL A 329 -25.17 32.40 -11.48
C VAL A 329 -26.30 32.83 -12.42
N ILE A 330 -27.17 31.89 -12.77
CA ILE A 330 -28.37 32.16 -13.57
C ILE A 330 -29.38 33.07 -12.82
N PRO A 331 -30.26 33.82 -13.53
CA PRO A 331 -31.19 34.77 -12.91
C PRO A 331 -32.09 34.16 -11.82
N VAL A 332 -32.62 32.95 -12.03
CA VAL A 332 -33.50 32.26 -11.07
C VAL A 332 -32.77 31.91 -9.76
N ASN A 333 -31.51 31.50 -9.85
CA ASN A 333 -30.69 31.25 -8.65
C ASN A 333 -30.27 32.57 -7.99
N ARG A 334 -30.01 33.62 -8.77
CA ARG A 334 -29.70 34.96 -8.27
C ARG A 334 -30.84 35.52 -7.40
N THR A 335 -32.09 35.43 -7.84
CA THR A 335 -33.24 35.88 -7.04
C THR A 335 -33.42 35.04 -5.78
N ALA A 336 -33.29 33.71 -5.85
CA ALA A 336 -33.35 32.84 -4.68
C ALA A 336 -32.25 33.14 -3.63
N ILE A 337 -31.02 33.41 -4.08
CA ILE A 337 -29.91 33.81 -3.20
C ILE A 337 -30.13 35.20 -2.60
N LEU A 338 -30.67 36.17 -3.37
CA LEU A 338 -30.99 37.50 -2.86
C LEU A 338 -32.14 37.47 -1.83
N ALA A 339 -33.19 36.70 -2.07
CA ALA A 339 -34.26 36.48 -1.09
C ALA A 339 -33.71 35.83 0.20
N ARG A 340 -32.82 34.85 0.05
CA ARG A 340 -32.11 34.23 1.18
C ARG A 340 -31.24 35.22 1.96
N LYS A 341 -30.56 36.12 1.26
CA LYS A 341 -29.77 37.20 1.87
C LYS A 341 -30.66 38.17 2.64
N ALA A 342 -31.78 38.60 2.06
CA ALA A 342 -32.73 39.53 2.69
C ALA A 342 -33.26 38.99 4.04
N LEU A 343 -33.65 37.71 4.08
CA LEU A 343 -34.07 37.02 5.30
C LEU A 343 -32.93 36.90 6.33
N ALA A 344 -31.71 36.55 5.91
CA ALA A 344 -30.56 36.48 6.82
C ALA A 344 -30.13 37.85 7.39
N THR A 345 -30.60 38.96 6.80
CA THR A 345 -30.36 40.34 7.24
C THR A 345 -31.57 41.03 7.87
N SER A 346 -32.71 40.34 8.03
CA SER A 346 -33.88 40.91 8.70
C SER A 346 -33.66 41.05 10.22
N THR A 347 -34.57 41.74 10.89
CA THR A 347 -34.59 41.86 12.36
C THR A 347 -35.91 41.27 12.87
N PRO A 348 -35.91 40.10 13.54
CA PRO A 348 -34.77 39.20 13.78
C PRO A 348 -34.26 38.52 12.48
N PRO A 349 -33.01 38.03 12.46
CA PRO A 349 -32.43 37.40 11.27
C PRO A 349 -32.93 35.97 11.09
N ASP A 350 -33.43 35.65 9.89
CA ASP A 350 -33.91 34.32 9.54
C ASP A 350 -32.90 33.56 8.64
N PHE A 351 -32.12 32.69 9.29
CA PHE A 351 -31.24 31.74 8.62
C PHE A 351 -31.97 30.46 8.14
N GLY A 352 -33.31 30.39 8.23
CA GLY A 352 -34.23 29.43 7.60
C GLY A 352 -33.83 27.95 7.67
N PRO A 353 -33.99 27.16 6.58
CA PRO A 353 -33.73 25.72 6.63
C PRO A 353 -32.26 25.38 6.95
N PRO A 354 -31.98 24.18 7.51
CA PRO A 354 -30.66 23.76 7.99
C PRO A 354 -29.66 23.42 6.85
N TYR A 355 -29.77 24.09 5.71
CA TYR A 355 -28.92 23.92 4.54
C TYR A 355 -28.86 25.19 3.67
N PRO A 356 -27.82 25.33 2.83
CA PRO A 356 -27.76 26.38 1.82
C PRO A 356 -28.89 26.20 0.78
N PRO A 357 -29.39 27.29 0.17
CA PRO A 357 -30.27 27.17 -0.98
C PRO A 357 -29.51 26.45 -2.12
N CYS A 358 -30.17 25.54 -2.83
CA CYS A 358 -29.50 24.74 -3.86
C CYS A 358 -28.87 25.59 -4.97
N GLY A 359 -29.46 26.75 -5.30
CA GLY A 359 -28.87 27.72 -6.23
C GLY A 359 -27.53 28.32 -5.77
N ALA A 360 -27.21 28.33 -4.47
CA ALA A 360 -25.88 28.70 -3.98
C ALA A 360 -24.84 27.58 -4.18
N VAL A 361 -25.28 26.32 -4.19
CA VAL A 361 -24.41 25.14 -4.36
C VAL A 361 -24.23 24.80 -5.84
N HIS A 362 -25.25 25.07 -6.65
CA HIS A 362 -25.34 24.77 -8.08
C HIS A 362 -25.82 26.01 -8.88
N PRO A 363 -25.05 27.11 -8.89
CA PRO A 363 -25.50 28.39 -9.47
C PRO A 363 -25.86 28.35 -10.95
N TRP A 364 -25.28 27.40 -11.70
CA TRP A 364 -25.37 27.27 -13.16
C TRP A 364 -26.59 26.47 -13.67
N VAL A 365 -27.50 26.01 -12.80
CA VAL A 365 -28.63 25.16 -13.20
C VAL A 365 -29.91 25.47 -12.42
N GLU A 366 -31.05 25.42 -13.11
CA GLU A 366 -32.38 25.75 -12.54
C GLU A 366 -32.91 24.64 -11.62
N SER A 367 -32.63 23.38 -11.96
CA SER A 367 -33.13 22.22 -11.21
C SER A 367 -32.00 21.32 -10.75
N CYS A 368 -32.05 20.90 -9.49
CA CYS A 368 -31.11 19.95 -8.91
C CYS A 368 -31.10 18.59 -9.65
N MET A 369 -32.22 18.20 -10.27
CA MET A 369 -32.31 16.93 -11.01
C MET A 369 -31.49 16.96 -12.31
N ALA A 370 -31.14 18.15 -12.82
CA ALA A 370 -30.27 18.32 -13.97
C ALA A 370 -28.77 18.38 -13.61
N VAL A 371 -28.39 18.41 -12.32
CA VAL A 371 -26.99 18.39 -11.85
C VAL A 371 -26.21 17.10 -12.22
N PRO A 372 -26.76 15.87 -12.08
CA PRO A 372 -25.93 14.67 -12.04
C PRO A 372 -25.17 14.37 -13.34
N LEU A 373 -25.83 14.47 -14.51
CA LEU A 373 -25.22 14.14 -15.80
C LEU A 373 -24.12 15.16 -16.22
N PRO A 374 -24.35 16.48 -16.21
CA PRO A 374 -23.28 17.45 -16.48
C PRO A 374 -22.16 17.38 -15.44
N ARG A 375 -22.48 17.17 -14.15
CA ARG A 375 -21.45 17.03 -13.11
C ARG A 375 -20.57 15.81 -13.35
N LEU A 376 -21.17 14.66 -13.69
CA LEU A 376 -20.43 13.45 -14.06
C LEU A 376 -19.46 13.74 -15.22
N TRP A 377 -19.92 14.41 -16.28
CA TRP A 377 -19.08 14.73 -17.44
C TRP A 377 -17.94 15.70 -17.13
N VAL A 378 -18.21 16.76 -16.35
CA VAL A 378 -17.20 17.75 -15.94
C VAL A 378 -16.14 17.11 -15.04
N VAL A 379 -16.56 16.34 -14.02
CA VAL A 379 -15.63 15.64 -13.12
C VAL A 379 -14.85 14.57 -13.88
N PHE A 380 -15.47 13.82 -14.80
CA PHE A 380 -14.78 12.84 -15.63
C PHE A 380 -13.65 13.48 -16.43
N LYS A 381 -13.92 14.58 -17.14
CA LYS A 381 -12.92 15.33 -17.91
C LYS A 381 -11.76 15.85 -17.04
N TRP A 382 -12.08 16.38 -15.86
CA TRP A 382 -11.08 16.87 -14.90
C TRP A 382 -10.22 15.73 -14.30
N ALA A 383 -10.83 14.59 -14.00
CA ALA A 383 -10.16 13.43 -13.44
C ALA A 383 -9.30 12.67 -14.47
N PHE A 384 -9.66 12.71 -15.75
CA PHE A 384 -9.01 11.98 -16.84
C PHE A 384 -7.48 12.19 -16.93
N PRO A 385 -6.92 13.42 -16.98
CA PRO A 385 -5.47 13.60 -17.03
C PRO A 385 -4.76 13.13 -15.75
N ILE A 386 -5.42 13.24 -14.59
CA ILE A 386 -4.87 12.83 -13.28
C ILE A 386 -4.71 11.31 -13.23
N TYR A 387 -5.77 10.56 -13.58
CA TYR A 387 -5.72 9.10 -13.63
C TYR A 387 -4.92 8.58 -14.83
N GLY A 388 -4.90 9.32 -15.94
CA GLY A 388 -4.03 9.03 -17.08
C GLY A 388 -2.57 8.98 -16.64
N ALA A 389 -2.08 10.05 -16.01
CA ALA A 389 -0.73 10.07 -15.45
C ALA A 389 -0.47 8.88 -14.51
N LEU A 390 -1.42 8.54 -13.64
CA LEU A 390 -1.29 7.42 -12.70
C LEU A 390 -1.20 6.04 -13.37
N HIS A 391 -1.90 5.81 -14.49
CA HIS A 391 -1.85 4.53 -15.21
C HIS A 391 -0.69 4.44 -16.21
N PHE A 392 -0.39 5.55 -16.92
CA PHE A 392 0.67 5.57 -17.94
C PHE A 392 2.08 5.68 -17.35
N ILE A 393 2.32 6.48 -16.31
CA ILE A 393 3.69 6.70 -15.78
C ILE A 393 4.31 5.40 -15.22
N PRO A 394 3.66 4.61 -14.34
CA PRO A 394 4.25 3.38 -13.83
C PRO A 394 4.45 2.31 -14.92
N MET A 395 3.58 2.32 -15.94
CA MET A 395 3.71 1.46 -17.12
C MET A 395 5.00 1.79 -17.91
N VAL A 396 5.19 3.06 -18.27
CA VAL A 396 6.36 3.52 -19.03
C VAL A 396 7.65 3.45 -18.21
N LEU A 397 7.61 3.71 -16.91
CA LEU A 397 8.81 3.67 -16.07
C LEU A 397 9.25 2.25 -15.71
N PHE A 398 8.34 1.39 -15.24
CA PHE A 398 8.69 0.08 -14.66
C PHE A 398 8.45 -1.12 -15.59
N LYS A 399 7.74 -0.94 -16.70
CA LYS A 399 7.42 -2.04 -17.65
C LYS A 399 7.90 -1.77 -19.08
N ARG A 400 9.02 -1.03 -19.22
CA ARG A 400 9.62 -0.63 -20.51
C ARG A 400 9.71 -1.76 -21.53
N SER A 401 10.28 -2.92 -21.14
CA SER A 401 10.41 -4.08 -22.03
C SER A 401 9.04 -4.55 -22.55
N ALA A 402 8.07 -4.79 -21.66
CA ALA A 402 6.73 -5.21 -22.07
C ALA A 402 6.00 -4.15 -22.93
N PHE A 403 6.23 -2.87 -22.65
CA PHE A 403 5.66 -1.75 -23.42
C PHE A 403 6.23 -1.70 -24.85
N LEU A 404 7.54 -1.89 -25.00
CA LEU A 404 8.20 -1.98 -26.31
C LEU A 404 7.76 -3.24 -27.08
N SER A 405 7.55 -4.36 -26.40
CA SER A 405 7.10 -5.60 -27.05
C SER A 405 5.63 -5.57 -27.52
N ASN A 406 4.74 -4.84 -26.84
CA ASN A 406 3.30 -4.85 -27.14
C ASN A 406 2.63 -3.49 -26.81
N PRO A 407 2.99 -2.39 -27.51
CA PRO A 407 2.58 -1.04 -27.13
C PRO A 407 1.07 -0.84 -27.17
N LEU A 408 0.38 -1.27 -28.23
CA LEU A 408 -1.08 -1.10 -28.39
C LEU A 408 -1.89 -1.74 -27.26
N ARG A 409 -1.57 -3.00 -26.90
CA ARG A 409 -2.27 -3.73 -25.84
C ARG A 409 -2.05 -3.10 -24.46
N MET A 410 -0.84 -2.59 -24.21
CA MET A 410 -0.52 -1.88 -22.96
C MET A 410 -1.19 -0.51 -22.89
N LEU A 411 -1.19 0.25 -24.00
CA LEU A 411 -1.88 1.53 -24.11
C LEU A 411 -3.39 1.37 -23.90
N ALA A 412 -4.04 0.44 -24.61
CA ALA A 412 -5.46 0.15 -24.45
C ALA A 412 -5.84 -0.22 -23.01
N ARG A 413 -5.01 -1.03 -22.33
CA ARG A 413 -5.21 -1.38 -20.92
C ARG A 413 -5.10 -0.17 -19.99
N ALA A 414 -4.12 0.71 -20.21
CA ALA A 414 -3.95 1.92 -19.42
C ALA A 414 -5.06 2.96 -19.69
N SER A 415 -5.51 3.10 -20.94
CA SER A 415 -6.67 3.92 -21.31
C SER A 415 -7.96 3.41 -20.65
N PHE A 416 -8.22 2.09 -20.68
CA PHE A 416 -9.42 1.53 -20.04
C PHE A 416 -9.37 1.67 -18.51
N GLY A 417 -8.18 1.52 -17.90
CA GLY A 417 -7.97 1.86 -16.48
C GLY A 417 -8.24 3.33 -16.17
N THR A 418 -7.82 4.24 -17.06
CA THR A 418 -8.02 5.69 -16.93
C THR A 418 -9.49 6.07 -17.03
N ILE A 419 -10.20 5.57 -18.05
CA ILE A 419 -11.65 5.76 -18.21
C ILE A 419 -12.38 5.26 -16.97
N ARG A 420 -12.08 4.03 -16.51
CA ARG A 420 -12.75 3.43 -15.35
C ARG A 420 -12.53 4.21 -14.05
N SER A 421 -11.31 4.65 -13.76
CA SER A 421 -11.02 5.44 -12.56
C SER A 421 -11.64 6.85 -12.60
N SER A 422 -11.68 7.46 -13.79
CA SER A 422 -12.32 8.76 -13.99
C SER A 422 -13.84 8.65 -13.83
N ALA A 423 -14.44 7.58 -14.36
CA ALA A 423 -15.86 7.26 -14.16
C ALA A 423 -16.18 6.97 -12.70
N PHE A 424 -15.36 6.19 -11.99
CA PHE A 424 -15.52 5.96 -10.54
C PHE A 424 -15.61 7.27 -9.74
N LEU A 425 -14.66 8.21 -9.93
CA LEU A 425 -14.68 9.49 -9.21
C LEU A 425 -15.84 10.39 -9.65
N ALA A 426 -16.16 10.41 -10.94
CA ALA A 426 -17.29 11.18 -11.47
C ALA A 426 -18.64 10.68 -10.92
N THR A 427 -18.84 9.37 -10.89
CA THR A 427 -20.03 8.73 -10.31
C THR A 427 -20.11 8.95 -8.80
N PHE A 428 -18.99 8.94 -8.06
CA PHE A 428 -18.98 9.30 -6.64
C PHE A 428 -19.58 10.69 -6.40
N ILE A 429 -19.08 11.69 -7.14
CA ILE A 429 -19.44 13.09 -6.92
C ILE A 429 -20.85 13.40 -7.42
N ALA A 430 -21.24 12.82 -8.56
CA ALA A 430 -22.62 12.90 -9.05
C ALA A 430 -23.61 12.27 -8.05
N ALA A 431 -23.34 11.04 -7.57
CA ALA A 431 -24.21 10.38 -6.60
C ALA A 431 -24.27 11.12 -5.25
N PHE A 432 -23.17 11.69 -4.77
CA PHE A 432 -23.15 12.52 -3.57
C PHE A 432 -24.00 13.80 -3.75
N GLN A 433 -23.86 14.50 -4.88
CA GLN A 433 -24.66 15.71 -5.15
C GLN A 433 -26.14 15.39 -5.35
N SER A 434 -26.47 14.26 -6.00
CA SER A 434 -27.84 13.74 -6.05
C SER A 434 -28.42 13.50 -4.65
N TRP A 435 -27.68 12.83 -3.76
CA TRP A 435 -28.12 12.61 -2.38
C TRP A 435 -28.35 13.92 -1.63
N PHE A 436 -27.37 14.84 -1.69
CA PHE A 436 -27.44 16.15 -1.03
C PHE A 436 -28.68 16.95 -1.49
N CYS A 437 -28.94 16.99 -2.80
CA CYS A 437 -30.12 17.66 -3.33
C CYS A 437 -31.44 16.94 -2.97
N PHE A 438 -31.45 15.60 -3.02
CA PHE A 438 -32.59 14.78 -2.65
C PHE A 438 -32.97 14.99 -1.18
N ASP A 439 -31.99 14.97 -0.28
CA ASP A 439 -32.17 15.20 1.16
C ASP A 439 -32.82 16.56 1.45
N HIS A 440 -32.33 17.62 0.82
CA HIS A 440 -32.91 18.96 0.96
C HIS A 440 -34.33 19.07 0.37
N HIS A 441 -34.57 18.42 -0.78
CA HIS A 441 -35.88 18.42 -1.42
C HIS A 441 -36.91 17.65 -0.59
N MET A 442 -36.52 16.50 -0.04
CA MET A 442 -37.33 15.75 0.93
C MET A 442 -37.58 16.58 2.18
N HIS A 443 -36.57 17.22 2.76
CA HIS A 443 -36.77 18.07 3.95
C HIS A 443 -37.76 19.20 3.66
N ALA A 444 -37.67 19.86 2.50
CA ALA A 444 -38.61 20.90 2.09
C ALA A 444 -40.05 20.39 1.99
N ILE A 445 -40.28 19.25 1.31
CA ILE A 445 -41.60 18.62 1.19
C ILE A 445 -42.15 18.20 2.56
N LEU A 446 -41.32 17.55 3.39
CA LEU A 446 -41.73 17.09 4.72
C LEU A 446 -42.02 18.27 5.66
N SER A 447 -41.31 19.40 5.50
CA SER A 447 -41.54 20.61 6.31
C SER A 447 -42.81 21.38 5.95
N SER A 448 -43.33 21.25 4.72
CA SER A 448 -44.56 21.92 4.27
C SER A 448 -45.82 21.07 4.50
N GLN A 449 -45.69 19.76 4.64
CA GLN A 449 -46.81 18.85 4.93
C GLN A 449 -47.22 18.86 6.41
N LYS A 450 -48.44 19.32 6.68
CA LYS A 450 -49.04 19.32 8.04
C LYS A 450 -49.82 18.03 8.38
N THR A 451 -50.02 17.13 7.41
CA THR A 451 -50.94 15.99 7.50
C THR A 451 -50.29 14.67 7.94
N LEU A 452 -49.02 14.43 7.63
CA LEU A 452 -48.32 13.18 7.96
C LEU A 452 -47.53 13.32 9.27
N LYS A 453 -47.85 12.49 10.27
CA LYS A 453 -47.11 12.40 11.55
C LYS A 453 -45.81 11.60 11.36
N ILE A 454 -44.80 12.23 10.75
CA ILE A 454 -43.50 11.60 10.49
C ILE A 454 -42.68 11.52 11.79
N PRO A 455 -41.98 10.40 12.07
CA PRO A 455 -41.08 10.29 13.22
C PRO A 455 -40.05 11.42 13.25
N GLN A 456 -40.02 12.17 14.34
CA GLN A 456 -39.13 13.34 14.55
C GLN A 456 -37.64 13.01 14.35
N VAL A 457 -37.24 11.74 14.55
CA VAL A 457 -35.88 11.26 14.29
C VAL A 457 -35.52 11.32 12.81
N ILE A 458 -36.45 10.97 11.91
CA ILE A 458 -36.23 11.01 10.45
C ILE A 458 -36.14 12.46 9.99
N PHE A 459 -37.09 13.30 10.44
CA PHE A 459 -37.07 14.74 10.12
C PHE A 459 -35.78 15.43 10.58
N LYS A 460 -35.29 15.13 11.79
CA LYS A 460 -34.00 15.63 12.33
C LYS A 460 -32.76 14.99 11.69
N LEU A 461 -32.91 13.89 10.95
CA LEU A 461 -31.81 13.27 10.20
C LEU A 461 -31.59 13.98 8.86
N LEU A 462 -32.67 14.30 8.16
CA LEU A 462 -32.67 15.12 6.95
C LEU A 462 -32.12 16.52 7.25
N GLY A 463 -31.37 17.10 6.31
CA GLY A 463 -30.66 18.37 6.47
C GLY A 463 -29.53 18.35 7.52
N SER A 464 -29.30 17.24 8.22
CA SER A 464 -28.30 17.18 9.28
C SER A 464 -26.91 16.77 8.75
N LYS A 465 -25.87 17.14 9.51
CA LYS A 465 -24.51 16.60 9.39
C LYS A 465 -24.41 15.07 9.25
N TYR A 466 -25.38 14.31 9.75
CA TYR A 466 -25.39 12.85 9.57
C TYR A 466 -25.93 12.43 8.21
N SER A 467 -26.88 13.15 7.61
CA SER A 467 -27.29 12.88 6.22
C SER A 467 -26.15 13.11 5.23
N HIS A 468 -25.32 14.13 5.43
CA HIS A 468 -24.08 14.30 4.65
C HIS A 468 -23.18 13.04 4.70
N ALA A 469 -23.06 12.40 5.87
CA ALA A 469 -22.31 11.15 6.02
C ALA A 469 -22.96 9.98 5.24
N ILE A 470 -24.30 9.88 5.27
CA ILE A 470 -25.06 8.88 4.51
C ILE A 470 -24.88 9.10 3.00
N GLY A 471 -24.89 10.35 2.52
CA GLY A 471 -24.54 10.67 1.14
C GLY A 471 -23.11 10.25 0.77
N GLY A 472 -22.15 10.41 1.68
CA GLY A 472 -20.79 9.89 1.53
C GLY A 472 -20.73 8.36 1.43
N PHE A 473 -21.60 7.64 2.14
CA PHE A 473 -21.74 6.18 2.05
C PHE A 473 -22.32 5.75 0.70
N PHE A 474 -23.41 6.38 0.23
CA PHE A 474 -24.03 6.04 -1.05
C PHE A 474 -23.15 6.43 -2.25
N GLY A 475 -22.51 7.61 -2.21
CA GLY A 475 -21.54 8.01 -3.23
C GLY A 475 -20.37 7.02 -3.36
N ALA A 476 -19.96 6.40 -2.26
CA ALA A 476 -18.90 5.40 -2.23
C ALA A 476 -19.26 4.06 -2.89
N LEU A 477 -20.54 3.76 -3.13
CA LEU A 477 -20.95 2.60 -3.95
C LEU A 477 -20.45 2.71 -5.40
N SER A 478 -20.08 3.90 -5.86
CA SER A 478 -19.33 4.09 -7.12
C SER A 478 -18.07 3.22 -7.22
N LEU A 479 -17.49 2.75 -6.10
CA LEU A 479 -16.34 1.83 -6.11
C LEU A 479 -16.63 0.52 -6.89
N PHE A 480 -17.89 0.14 -7.08
CA PHE A 480 -18.25 -0.97 -7.98
C PHE A 480 -17.87 -0.72 -9.45
N VAL A 481 -17.79 0.54 -9.90
CA VAL A 481 -17.27 0.92 -11.23
C VAL A 481 -15.78 0.57 -11.36
N GLU A 482 -15.02 0.61 -10.27
CA GLU A 482 -13.58 0.36 -10.27
C GLU A 482 -13.22 -1.15 -10.24
N GLU A 483 -12.04 -1.49 -10.75
CA GLU A 483 -11.57 -2.88 -10.88
C GLU A 483 -11.42 -3.55 -9.52
N LYS A 484 -11.99 -4.75 -9.35
CA LYS A 484 -11.96 -5.53 -8.09
C LYS A 484 -10.56 -5.63 -7.45
N ARG A 485 -9.49 -5.66 -8.26
CA ARG A 485 -8.10 -5.70 -7.78
C ARG A 485 -7.63 -4.40 -7.11
N ARG A 486 -8.21 -3.25 -7.47
CA ARG A 486 -7.84 -1.91 -6.98
C ARG A 486 -8.73 -1.40 -5.85
N ARG A 487 -9.95 -1.93 -5.71
CA ARG A 487 -10.90 -1.55 -4.65
C ARG A 487 -10.29 -1.66 -3.25
N GLY A 488 -9.64 -2.77 -2.94
CA GLY A 488 -8.90 -2.94 -1.68
C GLY A 488 -7.76 -1.93 -1.48
N GLU A 489 -7.04 -1.55 -2.55
CA GLU A 489 -5.97 -0.53 -2.47
C GLU A 489 -6.56 0.86 -2.18
N LEU A 490 -7.68 1.21 -2.80
CA LEU A 490 -8.40 2.46 -2.57
C LEU A 490 -9.00 2.54 -1.15
N ALA A 491 -9.60 1.43 -0.67
CA ALA A 491 -10.05 1.31 0.71
C ALA A 491 -8.90 1.55 1.71
N MET A 492 -7.75 0.90 1.51
CA MET A 492 -6.57 1.09 2.37
C MET A 492 -5.92 2.48 2.22
N TYR A 493 -6.17 3.22 1.12
CA TYR A 493 -5.71 4.60 0.95
C TYR A 493 -6.55 5.60 1.77
N VAL A 494 -7.88 5.43 1.83
CA VAL A 494 -8.77 6.32 2.59
C VAL A 494 -8.88 5.96 4.08
N LEU A 495 -8.77 4.67 4.43
CA LEU A 495 -8.89 4.16 5.80
C LEU A 495 -8.02 4.88 6.86
N PRO A 496 -6.72 5.16 6.66
CA PRO A 496 -5.94 5.87 7.68
C PRO A 496 -6.45 7.31 7.90
N LYS A 497 -6.97 7.97 6.85
CA LYS A 497 -7.50 9.34 6.91
C LYS A 497 -8.85 9.38 7.62
N SER A 498 -9.72 8.40 7.37
CA SER A 498 -11.02 8.30 8.04
C SER A 498 -10.87 7.92 9.50
N LEU A 499 -9.95 7.01 9.85
CA LEU A 499 -9.65 6.65 11.24
C LEU A 499 -9.06 7.81 12.04
N GLU A 500 -8.10 8.55 11.48
CA GLU A 500 -7.58 9.78 12.09
C GLU A 500 -8.69 10.82 12.31
N SER A 501 -9.50 11.05 11.28
CA SER A 501 -10.64 11.96 11.33
C SER A 501 -11.67 11.55 12.41
N ALA A 502 -12.02 10.27 12.49
CA ALA A 502 -12.91 9.72 13.51
C ALA A 502 -12.34 9.89 14.93
N TRP A 503 -11.06 9.55 15.11
CA TRP A 503 -10.37 9.66 16.39
C TRP A 503 -10.29 11.09 16.91
N LEU A 504 -9.91 12.04 16.04
CA LEU A 504 -9.88 13.47 16.38
C LEU A 504 -11.29 14.03 16.63
N THR A 505 -12.30 13.56 15.89
CA THR A 505 -13.72 13.91 16.13
C THR A 505 -14.19 13.40 17.48
N ALA A 506 -13.90 12.15 17.83
CA ALA A 506 -14.30 11.53 19.09
C ALA A 506 -13.61 12.19 20.29
N ARG A 507 -12.30 12.48 20.17
CA ARG A 507 -11.56 13.31 21.14
C ARG A 507 -12.19 14.70 21.29
N GLY A 508 -12.59 15.33 20.19
CA GLY A 508 -13.29 16.62 20.18
C GLY A 508 -14.74 16.60 20.70
N LYS A 509 -15.26 15.41 21.06
CA LYS A 509 -16.52 15.18 21.78
C LYS A 509 -16.32 14.67 23.22
N GLY A 510 -15.06 14.50 23.67
CA GLY A 510 -14.75 13.90 24.98
C GLY A 510 -14.89 12.38 25.06
N TRP A 511 -15.20 11.69 23.96
CA TRP A 511 -15.40 10.22 23.94
C TRP A 511 -14.09 9.42 24.06
N VAL A 512 -12.95 10.08 23.85
CA VAL A 512 -11.63 9.44 23.80
C VAL A 512 -10.62 10.32 24.54
N PHE A 513 -9.76 9.69 25.34
CA PHE A 513 -8.75 10.35 26.15
C PHE A 513 -7.66 11.06 25.31
N ARG A 514 -6.98 12.01 25.95
CA ARG A 514 -5.82 12.69 25.35
C ARG A 514 -4.59 11.79 25.47
N THR A 515 -4.14 11.22 24.36
CA THR A 515 -2.95 10.34 24.26
C THR A 515 -1.60 11.02 24.51
N GLY A 516 -1.60 12.30 24.89
CA GLY A 516 -0.40 13.14 24.98
C GLY A 516 0.47 13.10 23.72
N ASP A 517 1.76 13.33 23.93
CA ASP A 517 2.80 13.31 22.88
C ASP A 517 3.20 11.91 22.41
N PHE A 518 2.71 10.85 23.07
CA PHE A 518 3.08 9.46 22.81
C PHE A 518 2.04 8.67 21.99
N GLY A 519 0.91 9.28 21.59
CA GLY A 519 -0.12 8.59 20.81
C GLY A 519 0.38 7.96 19.49
N GLU A 520 1.33 8.64 18.82
CA GLU A 520 2.01 8.15 17.61
C GLU A 520 2.86 6.90 17.89
N MET A 521 3.53 6.86 19.05
CA MET A 521 4.33 5.73 19.52
C MET A 521 3.43 4.53 19.82
N PHE A 522 2.37 4.71 20.63
CA PHE A 522 1.43 3.63 20.95
C PHE A 522 0.75 3.04 19.71
N LEU A 523 0.27 3.88 18.78
CA LEU A 523 -0.32 3.41 17.53
C LEU A 523 0.68 2.63 16.67
N THR A 524 1.95 3.06 16.65
CA THR A 524 3.02 2.33 15.97
C THR A 524 3.33 1.00 16.65
N SER A 525 3.38 0.95 17.98
CA SER A 525 3.59 -0.28 18.76
C SER A 525 2.49 -1.30 18.47
N ILE A 526 1.22 -0.89 18.50
CA ILE A 526 0.08 -1.77 18.19
C ILE A 526 0.16 -2.25 16.73
N GLY A 527 0.39 -1.33 15.78
CA GLY A 527 0.50 -1.66 14.36
C GLY A 527 1.64 -2.64 14.06
N MET A 528 2.83 -2.40 14.61
CA MET A 528 3.99 -3.23 14.39
C MET A 528 3.90 -4.58 15.14
N GLY A 529 3.30 -4.61 16.34
CA GLY A 529 3.00 -5.86 17.04
C GLY A 529 2.08 -6.78 16.21
N MET A 530 1.04 -6.22 15.57
CA MET A 530 0.21 -6.96 14.61
C MET A 530 1.02 -7.45 13.40
N VAL A 531 1.74 -6.55 12.71
CA VAL A 531 2.54 -6.89 11.52
C VAL A 531 3.56 -8.00 11.82
N MET A 532 4.30 -7.91 12.92
CA MET A 532 5.34 -8.88 13.26
C MET A 532 4.78 -10.21 13.76
N SER A 533 3.63 -10.20 14.43
CA SER A 533 2.89 -11.44 14.75
C SER A 533 2.54 -12.23 13.49
N ILE A 534 1.99 -11.56 12.47
CA ILE A 534 1.63 -12.22 11.21
C ILE A 534 2.90 -12.61 10.43
N TYR A 535 3.92 -11.75 10.40
CA TYR A 535 5.19 -12.03 9.69
C TYR A 535 5.88 -13.30 10.18
N GLN A 536 5.90 -13.56 11.50
CA GLN A 536 6.56 -14.75 12.04
C GLN A 536 5.70 -16.01 11.99
N ASN A 537 4.38 -15.89 12.18
CA ASN A 537 3.52 -17.06 12.37
C ASN A 537 2.78 -17.46 11.10
N GLU A 538 2.36 -16.48 10.28
CA GLU A 538 1.41 -16.67 9.17
C GLU A 538 1.69 -15.70 7.99
N PRO A 539 2.93 -15.65 7.46
CA PRO A 539 3.38 -14.65 6.48
C PRO A 539 2.63 -14.70 5.14
N GLN A 540 1.85 -15.76 4.87
CA GLN A 540 0.93 -15.86 3.74
C GLN A 540 -0.19 -14.81 3.78
N HIS A 541 -0.56 -14.29 4.96
CA HIS A 541 -1.61 -13.28 5.11
C HIS A 541 -1.11 -11.83 5.01
N LEU A 542 0.21 -11.61 4.90
CA LEU A 542 0.77 -10.30 4.55
C LEU A 542 0.85 -10.10 3.04
N SER A 543 0.69 -8.85 2.59
CA SER A 543 0.94 -8.48 1.20
C SER A 543 2.37 -8.87 0.79
N GLY A 544 2.52 -9.46 -0.41
CA GLY A 544 3.82 -9.93 -0.92
C GLY A 544 4.89 -8.83 -1.01
N LEU A 545 4.50 -7.55 -1.15
CA LEU A 545 5.44 -6.43 -1.06
C LEU A 545 5.95 -6.23 0.38
N VAL A 546 5.05 -6.20 1.36
CA VAL A 546 5.39 -6.04 2.79
C VAL A 546 6.27 -7.21 3.25
N ARG A 547 5.91 -8.45 2.88
CA ARG A 547 6.70 -9.65 3.18
C ARG A 547 8.13 -9.58 2.63
N ARG A 548 8.30 -9.15 1.38
CA ARG A 548 9.63 -8.97 0.76
C ARG A 548 10.45 -7.87 1.43
N ILE A 549 9.83 -6.75 1.79
CA ILE A 549 10.51 -5.64 2.47
C ILE A 549 10.98 -6.09 3.87
N LEU A 550 10.11 -6.72 4.66
CA LEU A 550 10.46 -7.23 5.98
C LEU A 550 11.57 -8.30 5.91
N TYR A 551 11.49 -9.23 4.94
CA TYR A 551 12.56 -10.19 4.67
C TYR A 551 13.89 -9.52 4.34
N GLN A 552 13.88 -8.46 3.53
CA GLN A 552 15.12 -7.77 3.19
C GLN A 552 15.79 -7.13 4.40
N PHE A 553 15.02 -6.44 5.25
CA PHE A 553 15.58 -5.75 6.42
C PHE A 553 15.94 -6.72 7.55
N ILE A 554 15.04 -7.64 7.91
CA ILE A 554 15.22 -8.55 9.05
C ILE A 554 16.05 -9.78 8.64
N GLY A 555 15.72 -10.41 7.52
CA GLY A 555 16.24 -11.73 7.14
C GLY A 555 15.56 -12.88 7.87
N PRO A 556 16.11 -14.10 7.78
CA PRO A 556 15.68 -15.24 8.58
C PRO A 556 15.99 -15.04 10.07
N ASN A 557 15.23 -15.74 10.93
CA ASN A 557 15.29 -15.74 12.40
C ASN A 557 14.77 -17.08 12.94
#